data_AF-A0A7M3S7K7-F1
#
_entry.id   AF-A0A7M3S7K7-F1
#
_cell.length_a   1.000
_cell.length_b   1.000
_cell.length_c   1.000
_cell.angle_alpha   90.00
_cell.angle_beta   90.00
_cell.angle_gamma   90.00
#
_symmetry.space_group_name_H-M   'P 1'
#
loop_
_entity.id
_entity.type
_entity.pdbx_description
1 polymer ?
#
loop_
_entity_poly.entity_id
_entity_poly.type
_entity_poly.pdbx_seq_one_letter_code
_entity_poly.pdbx_strand_id
1 'polypeptide(L)'
;RVFNTGEYRRKLVGSSVSHAFWDPLNEESFHIRRELAKKCLEDSIAALESDSCDCAIFDATNVTRKRREMLVHEVHQRFKCEMMFIESICDAPELIASSINEMKLNSADYRGKTMKEATEDYHNRINHYQTLYEPLAAEKEDVPFIKVIDVGRQIFCNQVYGYLQSRIMFLMANLQLKPRPIWLSRHGESMYNTQKRIGGDSPLSPLGVQYAMQLDRFINAYYPTPGTELAVWTSTMTRTGMTVERIAARGRSVVKWKQLDEIDAGICDGMTYEQVAD
;
A
#
# COMPACT_ATOMS: atom_id res chain seq x y z
N ARG A 1 6.03 11.29 2.84
CA ARG A 1 7.38 10.92 2.33
C ARG A 1 7.97 9.80 3.18
N VAL A 2 8.69 8.84 2.59
CA VAL A 2 9.31 7.73 3.34
C VAL A 2 10.79 8.03 3.61
N PHE A 3 11.24 7.75 4.83
CA PHE A 3 12.61 7.86 5.30
C PHE A 3 13.06 6.48 5.76
N ASN A 4 13.76 5.75 4.89
CA ASN A 4 14.16 4.36 5.13
C ASN A 4 15.60 4.31 5.65
N THR A 5 15.77 3.84 6.89
CA THR A 5 17.10 3.71 7.52
C THR A 5 18.04 2.75 6.78
N GLY A 6 17.48 1.76 6.07
CA GLY A 6 18.23 0.86 5.19
C GLY A 6 18.86 1.56 4.00
N GLU A 7 18.21 2.57 3.42
CA GLU A 7 18.79 3.39 2.35
C GLU A 7 19.94 4.27 2.85
N TYR A 8 19.77 4.88 4.03
CA TYR A 8 20.83 5.63 4.69
C TYR A 8 22.06 4.74 4.94
N ARG A 9 21.84 3.53 5.47
CA ARG A 9 22.89 2.53 5.66
C ARG A 9 23.57 2.18 4.34
N ARG A 10 22.82 1.90 3.27
CA ARG A 10 23.39 1.55 1.96
C ARG A 10 24.24 2.67 1.36
N LYS A 11 23.87 3.93 1.57
CA LYS A 11 24.66 5.09 1.11
C LYS A 11 25.99 5.23 1.84
N LEU A 12 26.03 4.93 3.14
CA LEU A 12 27.21 5.15 3.98
C LEU A 12 28.14 3.93 4.08
N VAL A 13 27.57 2.73 4.20
CA VAL A 13 28.30 1.47 4.44
C VAL A 13 28.34 0.58 3.20
N GLY A 14 27.55 0.91 2.16
CA GLY A 14 27.39 0.10 0.96
C GLY A 14 26.36 -1.03 1.12
N SER A 15 26.19 -1.80 0.05
CA SER A 15 25.21 -2.89 -0.03
C SER A 15 25.77 -4.26 0.39
N SER A 16 27.09 -4.44 0.37
CA SER A 16 27.74 -5.75 0.58
C SER A 16 28.00 -6.06 2.05
N VAL A 17 26.97 -5.95 2.88
CA VAL A 17 27.08 -6.17 4.33
C VAL A 17 26.40 -7.49 4.72
N SER A 18 27.02 -8.28 5.59
CA SER A 18 26.45 -9.53 6.11
C SER A 18 25.62 -9.31 7.37
N HIS A 19 24.89 -10.33 7.80
CA HIS A 19 24.08 -10.32 9.02
C HIS A 19 24.85 -9.89 10.27
N ALA A 20 26.18 -10.03 10.30
CA ALA A 20 27.05 -9.63 11.41
C ALA A 20 26.98 -8.14 11.75
N PHE A 21 26.57 -7.28 10.81
CA PHE A 21 26.33 -5.86 11.07
C PHE A 21 25.10 -5.60 11.96
N TRP A 22 24.18 -6.56 12.02
CA TRP A 22 22.99 -6.47 12.87
C TRP A 22 23.13 -7.21 14.19
N ASP A 23 24.24 -7.93 14.40
CA ASP A 23 24.53 -8.64 15.63
C ASP A 23 24.49 -7.66 16.83
N PRO A 24 23.69 -7.96 17.88
CA PRO A 24 23.62 -7.12 19.07
C PRO A 24 24.94 -7.00 19.83
N LEU A 25 25.85 -7.97 19.69
CA LEU A 25 27.16 -7.97 20.34
C LEU A 25 28.20 -7.14 19.58
N ASN A 26 27.88 -6.69 18.36
CA ASN A 26 28.76 -5.84 17.56
C ASN A 26 28.56 -4.36 17.93
N GLU A 27 29.33 -3.87 18.90
CA GLU A 27 29.24 -2.50 19.40
C GLU A 27 29.51 -1.45 18.30
N GLU A 28 30.51 -1.66 17.45
CA GLU A 28 30.85 -0.74 16.36
C GLU A 28 29.67 -0.58 15.38
N SER A 29 29.12 -1.70 14.91
CA SER A 29 27.98 -1.67 13.99
C SER A 29 26.71 -1.13 14.67
N PHE A 30 26.55 -1.37 15.97
CA PHE A 30 25.49 -0.76 16.76
C PHE A 30 25.61 0.78 16.79
N HIS A 31 26.82 1.31 17.03
CA HIS A 31 27.09 2.75 16.98
C HIS A 31 26.78 3.34 15.60
N ILE A 32 27.23 2.70 14.52
CA ILE A 32 26.94 3.13 13.14
C ILE A 32 25.42 3.15 12.90
N ARG A 33 24.68 2.09 13.25
CA ARG A 33 23.21 2.02 13.11
C ARG A 33 22.49 3.09 13.93
N ARG A 34 23.05 3.48 15.09
CA ARG A 34 22.48 4.54 15.93
C ARG A 34 22.61 5.91 15.27
N GLU A 35 23.81 6.27 14.81
CA GLU A 35 24.04 7.56 14.14
C GLU A 35 23.26 7.68 12.84
N LEU A 36 23.19 6.59 12.06
CA LEU A 36 22.35 6.51 10.86
C LEU A 36 20.88 6.78 11.14
N ALA A 37 20.33 6.13 12.17
CA ALA A 37 18.93 6.31 12.54
C ALA A 37 18.66 7.72 13.06
N LYS A 38 19.59 8.29 13.83
CA LYS A 38 19.50 9.68 14.32
C LYS A 38 19.48 10.66 13.15
N LYS A 39 20.41 10.53 12.20
CA LYS A 39 20.46 11.39 11.01
C LYS A 39 19.19 11.26 10.16
N CYS A 40 18.70 10.04 9.99
CA CYS A 40 17.45 9.77 9.27
C CYS A 40 16.24 10.42 9.95
N LEU A 41 16.20 10.39 11.30
CA LEU A 41 15.15 11.04 12.08
C LEU A 41 15.23 12.57 11.96
N GLU A 42 16.42 13.16 12.10
CA GLU A 42 16.64 14.60 11.91
C GLU A 42 16.17 15.07 10.54
N ASP A 43 16.52 14.35 9.48
CA ASP A 43 16.07 14.68 8.13
C ASP A 43 14.54 14.54 7.96
N SER A 44 13.93 13.57 8.65
CA SER A 44 12.48 13.38 8.62
C SER A 44 11.72 14.51 9.34
N ILE A 45 12.24 14.97 10.47
CA ILE A 45 11.70 16.10 11.23
C ILE A 45 11.90 17.40 10.44
N ALA A 46 13.11 17.64 9.91
CA ALA A 46 13.40 18.81 9.10
C ALA A 46 12.49 18.90 7.86
N ALA A 47 12.13 17.76 7.27
CA ALA A 47 11.21 17.72 6.14
C ALA A 47 9.77 18.12 6.51
N LEU A 48 9.33 17.80 7.73
CA LEU A 48 8.05 18.27 8.28
C LEU A 48 8.12 19.77 8.63
N GLU A 49 9.17 20.20 9.31
CA GLU A 49 9.33 21.59 9.77
C GLU A 49 9.50 22.59 8.62
N SER A 50 10.06 22.16 7.49
CA SER A 50 10.20 22.96 6.27
C SER A 50 8.96 22.92 5.36
N ASP A 51 7.88 22.27 5.79
CA ASP A 51 6.66 22.05 4.99
C ASP A 51 6.93 21.36 3.64
N SER A 52 8.04 20.62 3.52
CA SER A 52 8.36 19.83 2.32
C SER A 52 7.50 18.56 2.20
N CYS A 53 6.87 18.15 3.30
CA CYS A 53 5.84 17.12 3.35
C CYS A 53 4.97 17.26 4.61
N ASP A 54 3.71 16.84 4.54
CA ASP A 54 2.79 16.84 5.68
C ASP A 54 2.88 15.57 6.55
N CYS A 55 3.53 14.52 6.05
CA CYS A 55 3.64 13.23 6.71
C CYS A 55 4.98 12.56 6.38
N ALA A 56 5.70 12.16 7.42
CA ALA A 56 6.96 11.42 7.33
C ALA A 56 6.77 9.99 7.85
N ILE A 57 7.13 9.01 7.03
CA ILE A 57 7.13 7.59 7.40
C ILE A 57 8.58 7.23 7.74
N PHE A 58 8.87 7.08 9.03
CA PHE A 58 10.19 6.65 9.51
C PHE A 58 10.28 5.12 9.50
N ASP A 59 10.86 4.57 8.43
CA ASP A 59 10.93 3.14 8.17
C ASP A 59 12.24 2.54 8.72
N ALA A 60 12.08 1.87 9.86
CA ALA A 60 13.13 1.17 10.59
C ALA A 60 12.51 0.07 11.47
N THR A 61 13.34 -0.88 11.91
CA THR A 61 12.83 -2.02 12.70
C THR A 61 12.33 -1.62 14.09
N ASN A 62 12.94 -0.61 14.73
CA ASN A 62 12.49 -0.03 16.02
C ASN A 62 12.06 -1.06 17.09
N VAL A 63 12.77 -2.19 17.14
CA VAL A 63 12.35 -3.38 17.89
C VAL A 63 12.47 -3.25 19.41
N THR A 64 13.30 -2.35 19.93
CA THR A 64 13.47 -2.16 21.38
C THR A 64 12.67 -0.97 21.88
N ARG A 65 12.18 -1.07 23.12
CA ARG A 65 11.44 0.01 23.77
C ARG A 65 12.31 1.27 23.92
N LYS A 66 13.57 1.10 24.33
CA LYS A 66 14.54 2.20 24.45
C LYS A 66 14.71 2.99 23.14
N ARG A 67 14.65 2.32 21.98
CA ARG A 67 14.71 3.00 20.68
C ARG A 67 13.44 3.82 20.46
N ARG A 68 12.27 3.26 20.74
CA ARG A 68 10.98 3.96 20.59
C ARG A 68 10.87 5.15 21.53
N GLU A 69 11.26 5.02 22.80
CA GLU A 69 11.30 6.13 23.77
C GLU A 69 12.18 7.29 23.27
N MET A 70 13.33 7.00 22.66
CA MET A 70 14.18 8.02 22.03
C MET A 70 13.46 8.73 20.88
N LEU A 71 12.79 7.98 19.99
CA LEU A 71 12.01 8.58 18.90
C LEU A 71 10.90 9.49 19.43
N VAL A 72 10.15 9.01 20.43
CA VAL A 72 9.09 9.79 21.09
C VAL A 72 9.65 11.07 21.69
N HIS A 73 10.76 10.97 22.41
CA HIS A 73 11.41 12.12 23.02
C HIS A 73 11.83 13.17 21.98
N GLU A 74 12.52 12.77 20.92
CA GLU A 74 12.99 13.68 19.87
C GLU A 74 11.83 14.35 19.12
N VAL A 75 10.76 13.61 18.84
CA VAL A 75 9.58 14.17 18.15
C VAL A 75 8.80 15.12 19.06
N HIS A 76 8.57 14.75 20.33
CA HIS A 76 7.83 15.60 21.28
C HIS A 76 8.54 16.91 21.62
N GLN A 77 9.87 16.97 21.47
CA GLN A 77 10.59 18.24 21.58
C GLN A 77 10.25 19.23 20.45
N ARG A 78 9.58 18.80 19.37
CA ARG A 78 9.23 19.62 18.21
C ARG A 78 7.73 19.86 18.20
N PHE A 79 7.33 21.08 18.58
CA PHE A 79 5.94 21.47 18.87
C PHE A 79 4.90 21.18 17.75
N LYS A 80 5.34 20.93 16.51
CA LYS A 80 4.47 20.74 15.34
C LYS A 80 4.28 19.28 14.91
N CYS A 81 4.87 18.30 15.58
CA CYS A 81 4.86 16.92 15.09
C CYS A 81 4.01 16.01 15.98
N GLU A 82 2.96 15.43 15.40
CA GLU A 82 2.28 14.26 15.97
C GLU A 82 2.98 12.97 15.52
N MET A 83 2.88 11.91 16.33
CA MET A 83 3.44 10.61 15.97
C MET A 83 2.50 9.45 16.28
N MET A 84 2.69 8.37 15.52
CA MET A 84 2.03 7.09 15.71
C MET A 84 2.97 5.97 15.30
N PHE A 85 2.96 4.85 16.02
CA PHE A 85 3.64 3.63 15.58
C PHE A 85 2.69 2.73 14.76
N ILE A 86 3.25 2.09 13.74
CA ILE A 86 2.60 0.97 13.04
C ILE A 86 3.53 -0.23 13.15
N GLU A 87 3.08 -1.26 13.87
CA GLU A 87 3.81 -2.50 14.06
C GLU A 87 3.19 -3.60 13.20
N SER A 88 3.99 -4.22 12.33
CA SER A 88 3.60 -5.38 11.55
C SER A 88 4.13 -6.64 12.23
N ILE A 89 3.22 -7.51 12.66
CA ILE A 89 3.53 -8.79 13.31
C ILE A 89 3.09 -9.91 12.36
N CYS A 90 3.97 -10.84 12.06
CA CYS A 90 3.67 -11.97 11.19
C CYS A 90 4.37 -13.20 11.73
N ASP A 91 3.60 -14.14 12.27
CA ASP A 91 4.12 -15.40 12.81
C ASP A 91 3.91 -16.57 11.85
N ALA A 92 3.17 -16.34 10.77
CA ALA A 92 2.88 -17.31 9.72
C ALA A 92 4.14 -17.67 8.91
N PRO A 93 4.66 -18.92 9.01
CA PRO A 93 5.91 -19.32 8.37
C PRO A 93 5.91 -19.16 6.84
N GLU A 94 4.79 -19.43 6.20
CA GLU A 94 4.61 -19.31 4.75
C GLU A 94 4.69 -17.85 4.27
N LEU A 95 4.13 -16.91 5.04
CA LEU A 95 4.16 -15.49 4.72
C LEU A 95 5.56 -14.91 4.95
N ILE A 96 6.24 -15.36 6.00
CA ILE A 96 7.65 -15.04 6.24
C ILE A 96 8.50 -15.54 5.07
N ALA A 97 8.34 -16.80 4.66
CA ALA A 97 9.10 -17.37 3.55
C ALA A 97 8.85 -16.63 2.21
N SER A 98 7.60 -16.28 1.92
CA SER A 98 7.25 -15.50 0.72
C SER A 98 7.88 -14.12 0.73
N SER A 99 7.76 -13.39 1.85
CA SER A 99 8.32 -12.04 2.02
C SER A 99 9.85 -12.05 1.88
N ILE A 100 10.49 -13.07 2.46
CA ILE A 100 11.92 -13.31 2.34
C ILE A 100 12.30 -13.50 0.86
N ASN A 101 11.55 -14.29 0.10
CA ASN A 101 11.84 -14.53 -1.31
C ASN A 101 11.68 -13.27 -2.18
N GLU A 102 10.62 -12.49 -1.96
CA GLU A 102 10.41 -11.22 -2.68
C GLU A 102 11.50 -10.18 -2.36
N MET A 103 11.88 -10.06 -1.08
CA MET A 103 12.94 -9.14 -0.69
C MET A 103 14.29 -9.54 -1.29
N LYS A 104 14.61 -10.84 -1.36
CA LYS A 104 15.86 -11.33 -1.95
C LYS A 104 15.99 -11.03 -3.44
N LEU A 105 14.92 -11.15 -4.20
CA LEU A 105 14.91 -10.89 -5.64
C LEU A 105 15.14 -9.39 -5.96
N ASN A 106 14.69 -8.51 -5.06
CA ASN A 106 14.66 -7.07 -5.31
C ASN A 106 15.68 -6.26 -4.50
N SER A 107 16.31 -6.84 -3.47
CA SER A 107 17.24 -6.12 -2.59
C SER A 107 18.64 -6.02 -3.18
N ALA A 108 19.19 -4.80 -3.17
CA ALA A 108 20.58 -4.53 -3.51
C ALA A 108 21.59 -5.26 -2.59
N ASP A 109 21.19 -5.62 -1.36
CA ASP A 109 22.07 -6.24 -0.36
C ASP A 109 22.47 -7.69 -0.72
N TYR A 110 21.69 -8.34 -1.59
CA TYR A 110 21.88 -9.75 -1.98
C TYR A 110 22.29 -9.92 -3.45
N ARG A 111 22.63 -8.82 -4.14
CA ARG A 111 23.05 -8.86 -5.55
C ARG A 111 24.28 -9.76 -5.71
N GLY A 112 24.17 -10.78 -6.55
CA GLY A 112 25.26 -11.71 -6.86
C GLY A 112 25.49 -12.83 -5.83
N LYS A 113 24.70 -12.90 -4.74
CA LYS A 113 24.73 -14.03 -3.80
C LYS A 113 23.84 -15.16 -4.29
N THR A 114 24.18 -16.40 -3.94
CA THR A 114 23.30 -17.54 -4.22
C THR A 114 22.04 -17.49 -3.36
N MET A 115 20.99 -18.19 -3.79
CA MET A 115 19.73 -18.27 -3.05
C MET A 115 19.93 -18.81 -1.63
N LYS A 116 20.83 -19.79 -1.47
CA LYS A 116 21.12 -20.41 -0.16
C LYS A 116 21.80 -19.43 0.79
N GLU A 117 22.87 -18.77 0.34
CA GLU A 117 23.60 -17.79 1.15
C GLU A 117 22.72 -16.62 1.59
N ALA A 118 21.89 -16.10 0.67
CA ALA A 118 20.97 -15.02 0.99
C ALA A 118 19.90 -15.45 2.01
N THR A 119 19.47 -16.72 1.96
CA THR A 119 18.50 -17.27 2.92
C THR A 119 19.10 -17.38 4.32
N GLU A 120 20.29 -17.98 4.42
CA GLU A 120 20.97 -18.19 5.70
C GLU A 120 21.33 -16.85 6.36
N ASP A 121 21.89 -15.91 5.59
CA ASP A 121 22.23 -14.57 6.08
C ASP A 121 20.99 -13.81 6.59
N TYR A 122 19.90 -13.83 5.83
CA TYR A 122 18.68 -13.15 6.24
C TYR A 122 18.03 -13.78 7.47
N HIS A 123 18.04 -15.12 7.56
CA HIS A 123 17.53 -15.84 8.72
C HIS A 123 18.32 -15.48 9.98
N ASN A 124 19.65 -15.46 9.91
CA ASN A 124 20.50 -15.01 11.03
C ASN A 124 20.22 -13.56 11.42
N ARG A 125 19.97 -12.69 10.43
CA ARG A 125 19.59 -11.30 10.67
C ARG A 125 18.25 -11.19 11.41
N ILE A 126 17.25 -12.00 11.07
CA ILE A 126 15.98 -12.06 11.83
C ILE A 126 16.25 -12.50 13.27
N ASN A 127 17.04 -13.56 13.46
CA ASN A 127 17.36 -14.09 14.79
C ASN A 127 18.02 -13.02 15.68
N HIS A 128 18.92 -12.20 15.13
CA HIS A 128 19.52 -11.05 15.83
C HIS A 128 18.50 -10.02 16.32
N TYR A 129 17.42 -9.79 15.56
CA TYR A 129 16.37 -8.88 15.99
C TYR A 129 15.39 -9.53 16.97
N GLN A 130 15.10 -10.82 16.82
CA GLN A 130 14.21 -11.56 17.72
C GLN A 130 14.72 -11.57 19.16
N THR A 131 16.04 -11.67 19.37
CA THR A 131 16.63 -11.62 20.73
C THR A 131 16.43 -10.27 21.44
N LEU A 132 16.19 -9.19 20.67
CA LEU A 132 16.01 -7.84 21.17
C LEU A 132 14.56 -7.35 21.11
N TYR A 133 13.65 -8.14 20.54
CA TYR A 133 12.33 -7.66 20.19
C TYR A 133 11.42 -7.48 21.42
N GLU A 134 10.98 -6.25 21.61
CA GLU A 134 10.03 -5.84 22.64
C GLU A 134 8.77 -5.30 21.95
N PRO A 135 7.68 -6.09 21.81
CA PRO A 135 6.48 -5.67 21.09
C PRO A 135 5.84 -4.44 21.75
N LEU A 136 5.09 -3.64 20.98
CA LEU A 136 4.32 -2.52 21.55
C LEU A 136 3.33 -3.06 22.59
N ALA A 137 3.13 -2.36 23.69
CA ALA A 137 2.17 -2.76 24.72
C ALA A 137 1.42 -1.54 25.24
N ALA A 138 0.10 -1.64 25.38
CA ALA A 138 -0.74 -0.50 25.75
C ALA A 138 -0.38 0.07 27.13
N GLU A 139 0.18 -0.76 28.02
CA GLU A 139 0.58 -0.37 29.37
C GLU A 139 1.98 0.27 29.43
N LYS A 140 2.75 0.23 28.34
CA LYS A 140 4.16 0.66 28.29
C LYS A 140 4.41 1.83 27.34
N GLU A 141 3.49 2.09 26.42
CA GLU A 141 3.62 3.05 25.34
C GLU A 141 2.60 4.19 25.52
N ASP A 142 3.11 5.41 25.70
CA ASP A 142 2.30 6.63 25.90
C ASP A 142 1.94 7.35 24.59
N VAL A 143 2.02 6.63 23.46
CA VAL A 143 1.75 7.19 22.12
C VAL A 143 0.78 6.31 21.32
N PRO A 144 0.05 6.88 20.35
CA PRO A 144 -0.83 6.13 19.48
C PRO A 144 -0.09 5.03 18.71
N PHE A 145 -0.70 3.85 18.62
CA PHE A 145 -0.16 2.81 17.76
C PHE A 145 -1.20 1.86 17.19
N ILE A 146 -0.85 1.25 16.06
CA ILE A 146 -1.61 0.21 15.37
C ILE A 146 -0.72 -1.01 15.23
N LYS A 147 -1.23 -2.18 15.63
CA LYS A 147 -0.63 -3.47 15.28
C LYS A 147 -1.43 -4.12 14.17
N VAL A 148 -0.73 -4.53 13.12
CA VAL A 148 -1.25 -5.32 12.01
C VAL A 148 -0.69 -6.73 12.16
N ILE A 149 -1.55 -7.68 12.52
CA ILE A 149 -1.15 -9.05 12.87
C ILE A 149 -1.55 -9.98 11.71
N ASP A 150 -0.60 -10.80 11.29
CA ASP A 150 -0.66 -11.75 10.18
C ASP A 150 -1.33 -11.15 8.94
N VAL A 151 -0.74 -10.07 8.43
CA VAL A 151 -1.15 -9.47 7.15
C VAL A 151 -2.61 -8.97 7.19
N GLY A 152 -3.01 -8.41 8.32
CA GLY A 152 -4.35 -7.83 8.50
C GLY A 152 -5.41 -8.80 8.99
N ARG A 153 -5.04 -10.06 9.32
CA ARG A 153 -5.95 -11.03 9.97
C ARG A 153 -6.54 -10.47 11.26
N GLN A 154 -5.73 -9.72 12.02
CA GLN A 154 -6.17 -9.00 13.20
C GLN A 154 -5.52 -7.62 13.26
N ILE A 155 -6.28 -6.64 13.73
CA ILE A 155 -5.77 -5.29 14.01
C ILE A 155 -6.05 -4.92 15.45
N PHE A 156 -5.04 -4.37 16.10
CA PHE A 156 -5.14 -3.80 17.43
C PHE A 156 -4.79 -2.31 17.37
N CYS A 157 -5.59 -1.47 18.00
CA CYS A 157 -5.41 -0.03 18.02
C CYS A 157 -5.33 0.45 19.46
N ASN A 158 -4.34 1.26 19.78
CA ASN A 158 -4.18 1.93 21.05
C ASN A 158 -4.15 3.43 20.82
N GLN A 159 -5.01 4.18 21.52
CA GLN A 159 -5.00 5.65 21.50
C GLN A 159 -5.05 6.27 20.10
N VAL A 160 -5.77 5.65 19.16
CA VAL A 160 -5.98 6.19 17.81
C VAL A 160 -7.03 7.30 17.88
N TYR A 161 -6.61 8.54 17.63
CA TYR A 161 -7.46 9.72 17.76
C TYR A 161 -7.43 10.61 16.52
N GLY A 162 -8.51 11.35 16.30
CA GLY A 162 -8.59 12.33 15.21
C GLY A 162 -8.71 11.70 13.82
N TYR A 163 -8.70 12.56 12.81
CA TYR A 163 -9.00 12.19 11.43
C TYR A 163 -7.88 11.37 10.78
N LEU A 164 -6.63 11.88 10.78
CA LEU A 164 -5.53 11.26 10.04
C LEU A 164 -5.21 9.85 10.54
N GLN A 165 -5.06 9.68 11.85
CA GLN A 165 -4.77 8.39 12.49
C GLN A 165 -5.87 7.36 12.21
N SER A 166 -7.14 7.80 12.26
CA SER A 166 -8.29 6.95 11.94
C SER A 166 -8.34 6.54 10.47
N ARG A 167 -7.94 7.42 9.54
CA ARG A 167 -7.79 7.10 8.11
C ARG A 167 -6.65 6.12 7.85
N ILE A 168 -5.54 6.23 8.59
CA ILE A 168 -4.43 5.27 8.54
C ILE A 168 -4.91 3.90 9.04
N MET A 169 -5.59 3.84 10.19
CA MET A 169 -6.17 2.60 10.70
C MET A 169 -7.12 1.95 9.69
N PHE A 170 -8.03 2.73 9.11
CA PHE A 170 -8.94 2.24 8.09
C PHE A 170 -8.20 1.68 6.87
N LEU A 171 -7.13 2.36 6.41
CA LEU A 171 -6.29 1.84 5.33
C LEU A 171 -5.66 0.50 5.73
N MET A 172 -5.02 0.43 6.90
CA MET A 172 -4.38 -0.80 7.38
C MET A 172 -5.37 -1.97 7.47
N ALA A 173 -6.61 -1.71 7.88
CA ALA A 173 -7.69 -2.70 7.96
C ALA A 173 -8.19 -3.24 6.62
N ASN A 174 -7.93 -2.53 5.52
CA ASN A 174 -8.42 -2.89 4.19
C ASN A 174 -7.30 -3.30 3.22
N LEU A 175 -6.03 -3.24 3.66
CA LEU A 175 -4.90 -3.68 2.84
C LEU A 175 -4.86 -5.20 2.73
N GLN A 176 -4.86 -5.69 1.49
CA GLN A 176 -4.71 -7.11 1.17
C GLN A 176 -3.39 -7.32 0.44
N LEU A 177 -2.48 -8.10 1.02
CA LEU A 177 -1.17 -8.36 0.39
C LEU A 177 -1.19 -9.54 -0.59
N LYS A 178 -2.23 -10.38 -0.57
CA LYS A 178 -2.37 -11.46 -1.56
C LYS A 178 -2.53 -10.85 -2.96
N PRO A 179 -1.63 -11.17 -3.92
CA PRO A 179 -1.77 -10.70 -5.30
C PRO A 179 -3.12 -11.13 -5.86
N ARG A 180 -3.87 -10.18 -6.41
CA ARG A 180 -5.16 -10.43 -7.06
C ARG A 180 -5.27 -9.54 -8.30
N PRO A 181 -5.73 -10.08 -9.44
CA PRO A 181 -5.90 -9.28 -10.64
C PRO A 181 -7.05 -8.27 -10.41
N ILE A 182 -6.80 -7.01 -10.75
CA ILE A 182 -7.82 -5.97 -10.83
C ILE A 182 -7.92 -5.57 -12.30
N TRP A 183 -9.04 -5.89 -12.93
CA TRP A 183 -9.31 -5.53 -14.32
C TRP A 183 -10.03 -4.19 -14.36
N LEU A 184 -9.43 -3.21 -15.03
CA LEU A 184 -10.05 -1.91 -15.27
C LEU A 184 -10.33 -1.77 -16.76
N SER A 185 -11.58 -1.47 -17.09
CA SER A 185 -11.94 -1.04 -18.42
C SER A 185 -13.08 -0.04 -18.39
N ARG A 186 -13.12 0.84 -19.38
CA ARG A 186 -14.25 1.74 -19.62
C ARG A 186 -15.45 0.93 -20.13
N HIS A 187 -16.61 1.59 -20.17
CA HIS A 187 -17.72 1.12 -20.98
C HIS A 187 -17.29 1.00 -22.46
N GLY A 188 -17.99 0.17 -23.24
CA GLY A 188 -17.86 0.18 -24.69
C GLY A 188 -18.15 1.57 -25.26
N GLU A 189 -17.67 1.87 -26.47
CA GLU A 189 -17.92 3.15 -27.12
C GLU A 189 -19.43 3.51 -27.06
N SER A 190 -19.74 4.72 -26.61
CA SER A 190 -21.11 5.23 -26.53
C SER A 190 -21.46 6.14 -27.70
N MET A 191 -22.75 6.40 -27.91
CA MET A 191 -23.21 7.33 -28.94
C MET A 191 -22.66 8.76 -28.73
N TYR A 192 -22.44 9.19 -27.49
CA TYR A 192 -21.79 10.49 -27.24
C TYR A 192 -20.30 10.46 -27.55
N ASN A 193 -19.63 9.31 -27.44
CA ASN A 193 -18.23 9.23 -27.87
C ASN A 193 -18.11 9.41 -29.40
N THR A 194 -19.02 8.83 -30.19
CA THR A 194 -19.01 9.02 -31.66
C THR A 194 -19.30 10.47 -32.06
N GLN A 195 -20.03 11.21 -31.21
CA GLN A 195 -20.34 12.62 -31.39
C GLN A 195 -19.34 13.57 -30.71
N LYS A 196 -18.30 13.03 -30.05
CA LYS A 196 -17.33 13.80 -29.24
C LYS A 196 -17.96 14.67 -28.15
N ARG A 197 -19.08 14.20 -27.57
CA ARG A 197 -19.77 14.86 -26.45
C ARG A 197 -19.27 14.31 -25.11
N ILE A 198 -19.19 15.18 -24.12
CA ILE A 198 -18.80 14.84 -22.74
C ILE A 198 -20.04 14.57 -21.88
N GLY A 199 -19.87 13.80 -20.80
CA GLY A 199 -20.93 13.53 -19.84
C GLY A 199 -22.12 12.77 -20.41
N GLY A 200 -23.33 13.10 -19.94
CA GLY A 200 -24.60 12.50 -20.31
C GLY A 200 -24.73 11.02 -19.95
N ASP A 201 -25.80 10.40 -20.43
CA ASP A 201 -26.07 8.96 -20.23
C ASP A 201 -26.46 8.23 -21.52
N SER A 202 -25.72 8.50 -22.59
CA SER A 202 -26.00 7.90 -23.90
C SER A 202 -25.74 6.37 -23.91
N PRO A 203 -26.51 5.59 -24.70
CA PRO A 203 -26.30 4.15 -24.84
C PRO A 203 -25.02 3.83 -25.64
N LEU A 204 -24.69 2.54 -25.70
CA LEU A 204 -23.58 2.05 -26.52
C LEU A 204 -23.81 2.31 -28.02
N SER A 205 -22.73 2.60 -28.74
CA SER A 205 -22.68 2.56 -30.20
C SER A 205 -22.67 1.10 -30.70
N PRO A 206 -22.85 0.85 -32.01
CA PRO A 206 -22.68 -0.50 -32.57
C PRO A 206 -21.30 -1.12 -32.27
N LEU A 207 -20.23 -0.33 -32.28
CA LEU A 207 -18.88 -0.79 -31.91
C LEU A 207 -18.76 -1.03 -30.40
N GLY A 208 -19.42 -0.21 -29.57
CA GLY A 208 -19.51 -0.43 -28.13
C GLY A 208 -20.19 -1.75 -27.78
N VAL A 209 -21.24 -2.13 -28.50
CA VAL A 209 -21.90 -3.44 -28.34
C VAL A 209 -20.97 -4.58 -28.73
N GLN A 210 -20.19 -4.43 -29.82
CA GLN A 210 -19.17 -5.43 -30.19
C GLN A 210 -18.10 -5.57 -29.11
N TYR A 211 -17.63 -4.46 -28.54
CA TYR A 211 -16.71 -4.48 -27.41
C TYR A 211 -17.30 -5.23 -26.21
N ALA A 212 -18.56 -4.96 -25.83
CA ALA A 212 -19.25 -5.65 -24.74
C ALA A 212 -19.31 -7.18 -24.96
N MET A 213 -19.50 -7.62 -26.21
CA MET A 213 -19.46 -9.05 -26.58
C MET A 213 -18.06 -9.64 -26.42
N GLN A 214 -17.01 -8.90 -26.79
CA GLN A 214 -15.62 -9.35 -26.62
C GLN A 214 -15.21 -9.39 -25.15
N LEU A 215 -15.69 -8.43 -24.34
CA LEU A 215 -15.48 -8.43 -22.90
C LEU A 215 -16.16 -9.63 -22.24
N ASP A 216 -17.40 -9.96 -22.60
CA ASP A 216 -18.06 -11.20 -22.14
C ASP A 216 -17.21 -12.43 -22.49
N ARG A 217 -16.73 -12.55 -23.73
CA ARG A 217 -15.86 -13.67 -24.13
C ARG A 217 -14.58 -13.76 -23.31
N PHE A 218 -13.92 -12.62 -23.07
CA PHE A 218 -12.74 -12.55 -22.21
C PHE A 218 -13.07 -13.04 -20.80
N ILE A 219 -14.12 -12.51 -20.17
CA ILE A 219 -14.51 -12.90 -18.82
C ILE A 219 -14.83 -14.40 -18.76
N ASN A 220 -15.55 -14.96 -19.74
CA ASN A 220 -15.82 -16.39 -19.75
C ASN A 220 -14.58 -17.26 -19.97
N ALA A 221 -13.57 -16.77 -20.67
CA ALA A 221 -12.33 -17.52 -20.89
C ALA A 221 -11.50 -17.63 -19.61
N TYR A 222 -11.38 -16.54 -18.83
CA TYR A 222 -10.60 -16.51 -17.60
C TYR A 222 -11.40 -16.88 -16.35
N TYR A 223 -12.71 -16.69 -16.39
CA TYR A 223 -13.64 -16.90 -15.29
C TYR A 223 -14.89 -17.65 -15.82
N PRO A 224 -14.78 -18.95 -16.12
CA PRO A 224 -15.81 -19.69 -16.86
C PRO A 224 -17.06 -20.03 -16.03
N THR A 225 -16.93 -20.17 -14.70
CA THR A 225 -18.05 -20.54 -13.83
C THR A 225 -18.52 -19.37 -12.97
N PRO A 226 -19.83 -19.18 -12.74
CA PRO A 226 -20.34 -18.11 -11.87
C PRO A 226 -19.78 -18.13 -10.44
N GLY A 227 -19.35 -19.31 -9.97
CA GLY A 227 -18.72 -19.51 -8.66
C GLY A 227 -17.23 -19.16 -8.59
N THR A 228 -16.58 -18.79 -9.70
CA THR A 228 -15.24 -18.20 -9.63
C THR A 228 -15.30 -16.82 -8.98
N GLU A 229 -14.33 -16.52 -8.11
CA GLU A 229 -14.23 -15.23 -7.40
C GLU A 229 -13.93 -14.08 -8.37
N LEU A 230 -14.98 -13.52 -8.98
CA LEU A 230 -14.94 -12.28 -9.76
C LEU A 230 -16.09 -11.38 -9.32
N ALA A 231 -15.74 -10.26 -8.67
CA ALA A 231 -16.66 -9.17 -8.43
C ALA A 231 -16.70 -8.25 -9.65
N VAL A 232 -17.90 -7.98 -10.18
CA VAL A 232 -18.09 -7.07 -11.32
C VAL A 232 -18.75 -5.80 -10.83
N TRP A 233 -18.08 -4.66 -10.97
CA TRP A 233 -18.60 -3.35 -10.57
C TRP A 233 -18.80 -2.46 -11.79
N THR A 234 -19.89 -1.69 -11.79
CA THR A 234 -20.15 -0.67 -12.80
C THR A 234 -20.54 0.65 -12.15
N SER A 235 -20.53 1.71 -12.94
CA SER A 235 -21.26 2.92 -12.58
C SER A 235 -22.78 2.70 -12.64
N THR A 236 -23.55 3.75 -12.36
CA THR A 236 -25.01 3.73 -12.52
C THR A 236 -25.47 4.06 -13.94
N MET A 237 -24.54 4.49 -14.81
CA MET A 237 -24.82 4.94 -16.18
C MET A 237 -25.20 3.79 -17.12
N THR A 238 -26.11 4.08 -18.04
CA THR A 238 -26.64 3.17 -19.07
C THR A 238 -25.53 2.47 -19.84
N ARG A 239 -24.51 3.20 -20.30
CA ARG A 239 -23.39 2.62 -21.07
C ARG A 239 -22.57 1.58 -20.33
N THR A 240 -22.31 1.74 -19.03
CA THR A 240 -21.59 0.73 -18.24
C THR A 240 -22.48 -0.48 -17.98
N GLY A 241 -23.77 -0.26 -17.72
CA GLY A 241 -24.78 -1.32 -17.60
C GLY A 241 -24.89 -2.18 -18.86
N MET A 242 -25.04 -1.57 -20.03
CA MET A 242 -25.09 -2.27 -21.31
C MET A 242 -23.80 -3.05 -21.60
N THR A 243 -22.64 -2.53 -21.16
CA THR A 243 -21.35 -3.20 -21.39
C THR A 243 -21.26 -4.55 -20.68
N VAL A 244 -21.89 -4.68 -19.51
CA VAL A 244 -21.84 -5.91 -18.69
C VAL A 244 -23.13 -6.73 -18.73
N GLU A 245 -24.12 -6.33 -19.52
CA GLU A 245 -25.44 -6.97 -19.57
C GLU A 245 -25.34 -8.49 -19.80
N ARG A 246 -24.49 -8.91 -20.75
CA ARG A 246 -24.23 -10.32 -21.05
C ARG A 246 -23.55 -11.06 -19.91
N ILE A 247 -22.64 -10.39 -19.20
CA ILE A 247 -21.95 -10.94 -18.03
C ILE A 247 -22.98 -11.20 -16.92
N ALA A 248 -23.86 -10.22 -16.65
CA ALA A 248 -24.95 -10.35 -15.68
C ALA A 248 -25.94 -11.46 -16.06
N ALA A 249 -26.32 -11.54 -17.34
CA ALA A 249 -27.25 -12.57 -17.84
C ALA A 249 -26.73 -14.01 -17.66
N ARG A 250 -25.42 -14.21 -17.49
CA ARG A 250 -24.80 -15.50 -17.16
C ARG A 250 -24.81 -15.82 -15.65
N GLY A 251 -25.49 -15.02 -14.84
CA GLY A 251 -25.62 -15.22 -13.40
C GLY A 251 -24.49 -14.62 -12.56
N ARG A 252 -23.67 -13.73 -13.13
CA ARG A 252 -22.65 -12.99 -12.37
C ARG A 252 -23.31 -11.87 -11.56
N SER A 253 -22.89 -11.72 -10.31
CA SER A 253 -23.29 -10.57 -9.50
C SER A 253 -22.60 -9.30 -10.01
N VAL A 254 -23.42 -8.31 -10.38
CA VAL A 254 -22.96 -6.98 -10.80
C VAL A 254 -23.43 -5.96 -9.77
N VAL A 255 -22.49 -5.22 -9.20
CA VAL A 255 -22.77 -4.16 -8.22
C VAL A 255 -22.61 -2.80 -8.89
N LYS A 256 -23.64 -1.95 -8.78
CA LYS A 256 -23.62 -0.58 -9.29
C LYS A 256 -23.17 0.38 -8.21
N TRP A 257 -22.21 1.25 -8.53
CA TRP A 257 -21.67 2.25 -7.63
C TRP A 257 -21.83 3.64 -8.24
N LYS A 258 -22.55 4.53 -7.56
CA LYS A 258 -22.69 5.93 -7.98
C LYS A 258 -21.35 6.67 -7.99
N GLN A 259 -20.43 6.29 -7.12
CA GLN A 259 -19.07 6.84 -7.05
C GLN A 259 -18.20 6.47 -8.26
N LEU A 260 -18.64 5.52 -9.09
CA LEU A 260 -18.00 5.19 -10.36
C LEU A 260 -18.64 5.92 -11.55
N ASP A 261 -19.65 6.76 -11.32
CA ASP A 261 -20.19 7.62 -12.38
C ASP A 261 -19.10 8.52 -12.94
N GLU A 262 -19.20 8.81 -14.24
CA GLU A 262 -18.31 9.75 -14.91
C GLU A 262 -18.37 11.12 -14.21
N ILE A 263 -17.28 11.88 -14.33
CA ILE A 263 -17.22 13.23 -13.79
C ILE A 263 -18.41 14.07 -14.26
N ASP A 264 -19.05 14.76 -13.33
CA ASP A 264 -20.18 15.65 -13.62
C ASP A 264 -19.65 16.93 -14.28
N ALA A 265 -20.02 17.13 -15.55
CA ALA A 265 -19.63 18.30 -16.32
C ALA A 265 -20.50 19.54 -16.03
N GLY A 266 -21.51 19.43 -15.17
CA GLY A 266 -22.40 20.52 -14.80
C GLY A 266 -23.14 21.09 -16.00
N ILE A 267 -23.06 22.41 -16.20
CA ILE A 267 -23.72 23.09 -17.33
C ILE A 267 -23.18 22.64 -18.71
N CYS A 268 -22.00 22.01 -18.75
CA CYS A 268 -21.37 21.52 -19.96
C CYS A 268 -21.78 20.08 -20.32
N ASP A 269 -22.69 19.46 -19.56
CA ASP A 269 -23.11 18.09 -19.80
C ASP A 269 -23.74 17.92 -21.19
N GLY A 270 -23.26 16.92 -21.93
CA GLY A 270 -23.67 16.64 -23.30
C GLY A 270 -23.06 17.55 -24.36
N MET A 271 -22.20 18.52 -24.03
CA MET A 271 -21.55 19.40 -25.01
C MET A 271 -20.33 18.73 -25.68
N THR A 272 -19.95 19.21 -26.87
CA THR A 272 -18.61 18.93 -27.41
C THR A 272 -17.57 19.86 -26.78
N TYR A 273 -16.29 19.50 -26.83
CA TYR A 273 -15.23 20.39 -26.33
C TYR A 273 -15.19 21.75 -27.05
N GLU A 274 -15.58 21.80 -28.33
CA GLU A 274 -15.71 23.06 -29.08
C GLU A 274 -16.82 23.94 -28.49
N GLN A 275 -17.98 23.35 -28.18
CA GLN A 275 -19.09 24.07 -27.55
C GLN A 275 -18.80 24.54 -26.11
N VAL A 276 -17.91 23.86 -25.40
CA VAL A 276 -17.48 24.28 -24.05
C VAL A 276 -16.48 25.44 -24.12
N ALA A 277 -15.74 25.57 -25.22
CA ALA A 277 -14.76 26.62 -25.41
C ALA A 277 -15.39 27.96 -25.85
N ASP A 278 -16.56 27.90 -26.51
CA ASP A 278 -17.37 29.05 -26.92
C ASP A 278 -18.16 29.68 -25.75
#